data_AF-A0A0K0EJ67-F1
#
_entry.id   AF-A0A0K0EJ67-F1
#
_cell.length_a   1.000
_cell.length_b   1.000
_cell.length_c   1.000
_cell.angle_alpha   90.00
_cell.angle_beta   90.00
_cell.angle_gamma   90.00
#
_symmetry.space_group_name_H-M   'P 1'
#
loop_
_entity.id
_entity.type
_entity.pdbx_description
1 polymer ?
#
loop_
_entity_poly.entity_id
_entity_poly.type
_entity_poly.pdbx_seq_one_letter_code
_entity_poly.pdbx_strand_id
1 'polypeptide(L)' 'MSSHNSIQVEDIDKVEELIKKSGCWEAHLRLSDCMVENSDWRKCQKEVKEFRICMVDKNNHQKKAKN' A
#
# COMPACT_ATOMS: atom_id res chain seq x y z
N MET A 1 -3.34 -28.69 -10.73
CA MET A 1 -4.28 -27.83 -9.95
C MET A 1 -3.79 -27.95 -8.51
N SER A 2 -3.12 -26.98 -7.91
CA SER A 2 -3.59 -25.61 -7.66
C SER A 2 -2.41 -24.64 -7.59
N SER A 3 -2.59 -23.48 -8.20
CA SER A 3 -1.68 -22.33 -8.14
C SER A 3 -1.56 -21.85 -6.69
N HIS A 4 -0.49 -22.24 -6.01
CA HIS A 4 -0.09 -21.56 -4.79
C HIS A 4 0.46 -20.19 -5.23
N ASN A 5 -0.29 -19.14 -4.90
CA ASN A 5 0.13 -17.76 -5.14
C ASN A 5 1.27 -17.45 -4.16
N SER A 6 2.47 -17.93 -4.49
CA SER A 6 3.69 -17.59 -3.80
C SER A 6 4.03 -16.15 -4.17
N ILE A 7 3.56 -15.21 -3.35
CA ILE A 7 4.04 -13.83 -3.39
C ILE A 7 5.56 -13.92 -3.16
N GLN A 8 6.35 -13.69 -4.21
CA GLN A 8 7.81 -13.68 -4.13
C GLN A 8 8.21 -12.50 -3.24
N VAL A 9 9.19 -12.67 -2.36
CA VAL A 9 9.69 -11.59 -1.50
C VAL A 9 10.13 -10.38 -2.35
N GLU A 10 10.67 -10.65 -3.54
CA GLU A 10 11.06 -9.61 -4.51
C GLU A 10 9.89 -8.74 -4.99
N ASP A 11 8.66 -9.25 -4.97
CA ASP A 11 7.48 -8.48 -5.35
C ASP A 11 6.95 -7.62 -4.18
N ILE A 12 7.24 -7.99 -2.93
CA ILE A 12 6.95 -7.16 -1.75
C ILE A 12 7.85 -5.91 -1.78
N ASP A 13 9.15 -6.10 -2.00
CA ASP A 13 10.13 -5.00 -2.09
C ASP A 13 9.74 -3.97 -3.18
N LYS A 14 9.30 -4.43 -4.36
CA LYS A 14 8.85 -3.53 -5.44
C LYS A 14 7.65 -2.69 -5.02
N VAL A 15 6.69 -3.28 -4.30
CA VAL A 15 5.51 -2.55 -3.82
C VAL A 15 5.94 -1.48 -2.81
N GLU A 16 6.83 -1.81 -1.87
CA GLU A 16 7.36 -0.84 -0.91
C GLU A 16 8.13 0.30 -1.59
N GLU A 17 8.96 0.00 -2.60
CA GLU A 17 9.66 1.02 -3.39
C GLU A 17 8.69 1.98 -4.09
N LEU A 18 7.62 1.45 -4.69
CA LEU A 18 6.58 2.27 -5.34
C LEU A 18 5.85 3.16 -4.33
N ILE A 19 5.56 2.64 -3.15
CA ILE A 19 4.95 3.40 -2.06
C ILE A 19 5.90 4.52 -1.60
N LYS A 20 7.20 4.24 -1.40
CA LYS A 20 8.21 5.26 -1.07
C LYS A 20 8.28 6.36 -2.12
N LYS A 21 8.32 6.00 -3.40
CA LYS A 21 8.35 6.96 -4.53
C LYS A 21 7.06 7.78 -4.64
N SER A 22 5.92 7.24 -4.23
CA SER A 22 4.63 7.94 -4.27
C SER A 22 4.46 9.01 -3.18
N GLY A 23 5.28 8.97 -2.11
CA GLY A 23 5.12 9.80 -0.92
C GLY A 23 4.04 9.29 0.04
N CYS A 24 3.42 8.14 -0.23
CA CYS A 24 2.45 7.49 0.66
C CYS A 24 3.09 6.57 1.72
N TRP A 25 4.41 6.70 1.94
CA TRP A 25 5.16 5.85 2.87
C TRP A 25 4.67 5.97 4.31
N GLU A 26 4.35 7.18 4.79
CA GLU A 26 3.83 7.36 6.15
C GLU A 26 2.49 6.64 6.38
N ALA A 27 1.60 6.64 5.38
CA ALA A 27 0.32 5.94 5.47
C ALA A 27 0.51 4.41 5.46
N HIS A 28 1.52 3.92 4.72
CA HIS A 28 1.90 2.51 4.74
C HIS A 28 2.48 2.10 6.10
N LEU A 29 3.36 2.91 6.69
CA LEU A 29 3.91 2.65 8.02
C LEU A 29 2.81 2.59 9.09
N ARG A 30 1.84 3.52 9.07
CA ARG A 30 0.68 3.47 9.98
C ARG A 30 -0.13 2.19 9.84
N LEU A 31 -0.34 1.74 8.61
CA LEU A 31 -1.04 0.48 8.34
C LEU A 31 -0.24 -0.72 8.85
N SER A 32 1.07 -0.76 8.59
CA SER A 32 1.96 -1.82 9.07
C SER A 32 2.01 -1.87 10.60
N ASP A 33 2.08 -0.72 11.27
CA ASP A 33 2.05 -0.60 12.73
C ASP A 33 0.73 -1.17 13.30
N CYS A 34 -0.41 -0.75 12.76
CA CYS A 34 -1.71 -1.30 13.16
C CYS A 34 -1.81 -2.82 12.92
N MET A 35 -1.25 -3.32 11.83
CA MET A 35 -1.22 -4.75 11.54
C MET A 35 -0.33 -5.53 12.52
N VAL A 36 0.80 -4.95 12.96
CA VAL A 36 1.67 -5.53 13.99
C VAL A 36 0.94 -5.58 15.34
N GLU A 37 0.25 -4.51 15.73
CA GLU A 37 -0.46 -4.43 17.00
C GLU A 37 -1.73 -5.29 17.05
N ASN A 38 -2.53 -5.27 15.98
CA ASN A 38 -3.88 -5.84 16.00
C ASN A 38 -4.01 -7.14 15.21
N SER A 39 -3.06 -7.46 14.32
CA SER A 39 -3.10 -8.63 13.41
C SER A 39 -4.43 -8.82 12.65
N ASP A 40 -5.29 -7.80 12.67
CA ASP A 40 -6.64 -7.82 12.13
C ASP A 40 -6.84 -6.55 11.30
N TRP A 41 -6.76 -6.72 9.99
CA TRP A 41 -6.93 -5.65 9.02
C TRP A 41 -8.31 -4.97 9.10
N ARG A 42 -9.32 -5.63 9.69
CA ARG A 42 -10.66 -5.03 9.89
C ARG A 42 -10.62 -3.90 10.90
N LYS A 43 -9.78 -4.01 11.93
CA LYS A 43 -9.55 -2.94 12.91
C LYS A 43 -8.76 -1.79 12.29
N CYS A 44 -7.86 -2.10 11.35
CA CYS A 44 -7.05 -1.13 10.62
C CYS A 44 -7.77 -0.49 9.41
N GLN A 45 -9.11 -0.59 9.33
CA GLN A 45 -9.88 -0.06 8.18
C GLN A 45 -9.65 1.43 7.92
N LYS A 46 -9.39 2.20 8.97
CA LYS A 46 -9.10 3.63 8.86
C LYS A 46 -7.76 3.85 8.16
N GLU A 47 -6.71 3.17 8.63
CA GLU A 47 -5.37 3.25 8.05
C GLU A 47 -5.35 2.74 6.60
N VAL A 48 -6.08 1.66 6.30
CA VAL A 48 -6.26 1.15 4.93
C VAL A 48 -6.94 2.19 4.03
N LYS A 49 -7.97 2.88 4.51
CA LYS A 49 -8.65 3.94 3.74
C LYS A 49 -7.74 5.11 3.46
N GLU A 50 -6.98 5.58 4.45
CA GLU A 50 -6.00 6.66 4.26
C GLU A 50 -4.93 6.29 3.23
N PHE A 51 -4.37 5.08 3.34
CA PHE A 51 -3.39 4.57 2.39
C PHE A 51 -3.97 4.50 0.97
N ARG A 52 -5.20 4.00 0.80
CA ARG A 52 -5.89 3.96 -0.49
C ARG A 52 -6.11 5.36 -1.06
N ILE A 53 -6.56 6.31 -0.26
CA ILE A 53 -6.80 7.70 -0.69
C ILE A 53 -5.50 8.29 -1.23
N CYS A 54 -4.39 8.14 -0.50
CA CYS A 54 -3.09 8.65 -0.92
C CYS A 54 -2.66 8.05 -2.28
N MET A 55 -2.77 6.73 -2.44
CA MET A 55 -2.38 6.05 -3.68
C MET A 55 -3.30 6.42 -4.86
N VAL A 56 -4.61 6.59 -4.62
CA VAL A 56 -5.59 7.00 -5.65
C VAL A 56 -5.37 8.45 -6.09
N ASP A 57 -5.11 9.36 -5.15
CA ASP A 57 -4.85 10.77 -5.44
C ASP A 57 -3.62 10.93 -6.35
N LYS A 58 -2.55 10.18 -6.08
CA LYS A 58 -1.36 10.14 -6.93
C LYS A 58 -1.61 9.52 -8.30
N ASN A 59 -2.45 8.47 -8.39
CA ASN A 59 -2.84 7.91 -9.69
C ASN A 59 -3.57 8.94 -10.57
N ASN A 60 -4.35 9.83 -9.95
CA ASN A 60 -5.01 10.94 -10.64
C ASN A 60 -4.01 12.05 -11.02
N HIS A 61 -3.01 12.34 -10.18
CA HIS A 61 -1.95 13.30 -10.49
C HIS A 61 -0.99 12.81 -11.59
N GLN A 62 -0.66 11.51 -11.65
CA GLN A 62 0.15 10.93 -12.72
C GLN A 62 -0.55 11.00 -14.09
N LYS A 63 -1.89 10.98 -14.13
CA LYS A 63 -2.66 11.22 -15.36
C LYS A 63 -2.64 12.68 -15.81
N LYS A 64 -2.45 13.64 -14.90
CA LYS A 64 -2.41 15.08 -15.22
C LYS A 64 -1.02 15.57 -15.67
N ALA A 65 0.06 14.84 -15.38
CA ALA A 65 1.41 15.17 -15.84
C ALA A 65 1.73 14.67 -17.27
N LYS A 66 0.73 14.11 -17.98
CA LYS A 66 0.84 13.62 -19.36
C LYS A 66 -0.07 14.37 -20.35
N ASN A 67 -0.48 15.60 -20.05
CA ASN A 67 -1.20 16.46 -20.99
C ASN A 67 -0.54 17.84 -21.10
#